data_AF-A0A640YB87-F1
#
_entry.id   AF-A0A640YB87-F1
#
_cell.length_a   1.000
_cell.length_b   1.000
_cell.length_c   1.000
_cell.angle_alpha   90.00
_cell.angle_beta   90.00
_cell.angle_gamma   90.00
#
_symmetry.space_group_name_H-M   'P 1'
#
loop_
_entity.id
_entity.type
_entity.pdbx_description
1 polymer ?
#
loop_
_entity_poly.entity_id
_entity_poly.type
_entity_poly.pdbx_seq_one_letter_code
_entity_poly.pdbx_strand_id
1 'polypeptide(L)'
;MAEDGAITPAPPPGTVFFDETFRIDYIGGPVVVASDCEGTAPVSVDDELRISRGSSAEFSHDYSNECSGVITPAGPHNITSLFTPGVNQVRVRLMELCGGGSSNSDLRLVYNQRCAFRKRTGPGHADLKPAMKGALDSLYHELEDHHNACYKFSSGYRSQAKQTKLFKRWHDIADKPKGDTRTDAKIRRQLKAAGFAQFPKGYKPKNAAGLRVAKGGPARVSRHTSGLAADLTVLFPDQKNLGKYQEAAADAGLCGPPASDPVHVEMPYSKKGGPLRCHFPPGPAPDVDRR
;
A
#
# COMPACT_ATOMS: atom_id res chain seq x y z
N MET A 1 -35.01 2.35 -47.45
CA MET A 1 -35.09 3.67 -46.81
C MET A 1 -34.00 3.68 -45.75
N ALA A 2 -32.87 4.29 -46.07
CA ALA A 2 -31.81 4.53 -45.09
C ALA A 2 -32.20 5.78 -44.31
N GLU A 3 -32.21 5.69 -42.99
CA GLU A 3 -32.35 6.87 -42.14
C GLU A 3 -31.08 7.71 -42.32
N ASP A 4 -31.26 8.93 -42.83
CA ASP A 4 -30.23 9.97 -42.83
C ASP A 4 -29.72 10.10 -41.39
N GLY A 5 -28.47 9.71 -41.16
CA GLY A 5 -27.79 9.90 -39.89
C GLY A 5 -27.72 11.40 -39.62
N ALA A 6 -28.51 11.85 -38.65
CA ALA A 6 -28.53 13.26 -38.25
C ALA A 6 -27.12 13.66 -37.83
N ILE A 7 -26.49 14.52 -38.64
CA ILE A 7 -25.25 15.20 -38.29
C ILE A 7 -25.59 16.07 -37.07
N THR A 8 -25.13 15.66 -35.89
CA THR A 8 -25.17 16.52 -34.71
C THR A 8 -24.38 17.78 -35.03
N PRO A 9 -24.98 18.99 -34.95
CA PRO A 9 -24.27 20.22 -35.24
C PRO A 9 -23.04 20.33 -34.34
N ALA A 10 -21.94 20.77 -34.94
CA ALA A 10 -20.69 21.06 -34.26
C ALA A 10 -20.93 21.94 -33.01
N PRO A 11 -20.29 21.64 -31.86
CA PRO A 11 -20.35 22.52 -30.71
C PRO A 11 -19.82 23.91 -31.08
N PRO A 12 -20.45 25.01 -30.60
CA PRO A 12 -19.92 26.34 -30.83
C PRO A 12 -18.55 26.52 -30.15
N PRO A 13 -17.68 27.41 -30.68
CA PRO A 13 -16.46 27.83 -30.00
C PRO A 13 -16.68 28.22 -28.54
N GLY A 14 -15.74 27.83 -27.69
CA GLY A 14 -15.76 28.02 -26.23
C GLY A 14 -16.56 26.98 -25.44
N THR A 15 -17.06 25.91 -26.07
CA THR A 15 -17.84 24.88 -25.37
C THR A 15 -16.96 23.83 -24.70
N VAL A 16 -17.44 23.32 -23.56
CA VAL A 16 -16.83 22.19 -22.86
C VAL A 16 -17.55 20.93 -23.34
N PHE A 17 -16.83 20.00 -23.97
CA PHE A 17 -17.41 18.74 -24.45
C PHE A 17 -17.11 17.55 -23.53
N PHE A 18 -16.17 17.73 -22.58
CA PHE A 18 -15.90 16.77 -21.50
C PHE A 18 -15.58 17.53 -20.22
N ASP A 19 -16.18 17.12 -19.10
CA ASP A 19 -15.98 17.75 -17.79
C ASP A 19 -16.18 16.74 -16.67
N GLU A 20 -15.07 16.29 -16.08
CA GLU A 20 -15.11 15.29 -15.02
C GLU A 20 -14.28 15.73 -13.82
N THR A 21 -14.76 15.37 -12.63
CA THR A 21 -14.05 15.62 -11.37
C THR A 21 -13.85 14.33 -10.61
N PHE A 22 -12.59 14.02 -10.28
CA PHE A 22 -12.24 12.84 -9.51
C PHE A 22 -11.33 13.17 -8.34
N ARG A 23 -11.32 12.24 -7.37
CA ARG A 23 -10.55 12.35 -6.15
C ARG A 23 -9.25 11.55 -6.27
N ILE A 24 -8.12 12.20 -6.07
CA ILE A 24 -6.81 11.56 -6.04
C ILE A 24 -6.22 11.68 -4.64
N ASP A 25 -5.89 10.55 -4.04
CA ASP A 25 -5.00 10.50 -2.89
C ASP A 25 -3.56 10.49 -3.40
N TYR A 26 -2.89 11.63 -3.29
CA TYR A 26 -1.55 11.82 -3.83
C TYR A 26 -0.55 11.90 -2.69
N ILE A 27 0.41 10.98 -2.65
CA ILE A 27 1.42 10.92 -1.60
C ILE A 27 2.74 11.59 -1.98
N GLY A 28 2.86 12.05 -3.23
CA GLY A 28 4.10 12.57 -3.84
C GLY A 28 4.52 11.78 -5.09
N GLY A 29 5.50 12.33 -5.82
CA GLY A 29 6.05 11.73 -7.05
C GLY A 29 5.61 12.45 -8.33
N PRO A 30 6.19 12.14 -9.49
CA PRO A 30 5.77 12.79 -10.73
C PRO A 30 4.32 12.47 -11.08
N VAL A 31 3.58 13.49 -11.52
CA VAL A 31 2.27 13.36 -12.16
C VAL A 31 2.39 13.85 -13.59
N VAL A 32 2.06 12.99 -14.55
CA VAL A 32 2.09 13.30 -15.97
C VAL A 32 0.75 13.03 -16.64
N VAL A 33 0.46 13.77 -17.70
CA VAL A 33 -0.64 13.51 -18.62
C VAL A 33 -0.07 12.85 -19.87
N ALA A 34 -0.57 11.68 -20.21
CA ALA A 34 -0.11 10.87 -21.35
C ALA A 34 -1.26 10.08 -21.97
N SER A 35 -1.04 9.49 -23.15
CA SER A 35 -2.01 8.57 -23.78
C SER A 35 -1.79 7.09 -23.44
N ASP A 36 -0.66 6.74 -22.82
CA ASP A 36 -0.32 5.38 -22.38
C ASP A 36 -0.24 5.27 -20.84
N CYS A 37 -0.22 4.04 -20.33
CA CYS A 37 -0.09 3.78 -18.90
C CYS A 37 1.32 4.05 -18.36
N GLU A 38 2.33 4.06 -19.23
CA GLU A 38 3.73 4.28 -18.86
C GLU A 38 4.06 5.76 -18.65
N GLY A 39 3.17 6.67 -19.07
CA GLY A 39 3.38 8.11 -18.95
C GLY A 39 4.34 8.66 -20.00
N THR A 40 4.46 8.02 -21.16
CA THR A 40 5.46 8.32 -22.20
C THR A 40 4.89 8.81 -23.52
N ALA A 41 3.67 8.43 -23.88
CA ALA A 41 3.08 8.78 -25.17
C ALA A 41 2.42 10.17 -25.15
N PRO A 42 2.51 10.93 -26.26
CA PRO A 42 1.85 12.22 -26.40
C PRO A 42 0.32 12.06 -26.41
N VAL A 43 -0.37 13.14 -26.08
CA VAL A 43 -1.84 13.24 -26.11
C VAL A 43 -2.24 14.09 -27.32
N SER A 44 -3.44 13.83 -27.84
CA SER A 44 -4.12 14.71 -28.78
C SER A 44 -5.50 15.05 -28.24
N VAL A 45 -5.86 16.32 -28.30
CA VAL A 45 -7.22 16.83 -28.10
C VAL A 45 -7.51 17.71 -29.30
N ASP A 46 -8.75 17.77 -29.78
CA ASP A 46 -9.06 18.59 -30.96
C ASP A 46 -8.65 20.05 -30.74
N ASP A 47 -8.93 20.56 -29.54
CA ASP A 47 -8.66 21.93 -29.16
C ASP A 47 -7.89 22.03 -27.83
N GLU A 48 -8.55 22.22 -26.68
CA GLU A 48 -7.83 22.53 -25.42
C GLU A 48 -8.07 21.51 -24.32
N LEU A 49 -6.98 21.11 -23.63
CA LEU A 49 -7.03 20.37 -22.37
C LEU A 49 -6.81 21.33 -21.20
N ARG A 50 -7.72 21.32 -20.22
CA ARG A 50 -7.53 22.00 -18.94
C ARG A 50 -7.62 21.03 -17.77
N ILE A 51 -6.65 21.11 -16.86
CA ILE A 51 -6.63 20.31 -15.63
C ILE A 51 -6.47 21.25 -14.45
N SER A 52 -7.41 21.24 -13.51
CA SER A 52 -7.33 22.07 -12.31
C SER A 52 -7.43 21.26 -11.02
N ARG A 53 -6.79 21.79 -9.97
CA ARG A 53 -6.98 21.33 -8.59
C ARG A 53 -7.77 22.38 -7.81
N GLY A 54 -9.06 22.14 -7.63
CA GLY A 54 -9.97 23.13 -7.04
C GLY A 54 -9.99 24.44 -7.84
N SER A 55 -10.04 25.57 -7.15
CA SER A 55 -10.13 26.92 -7.76
C SER A 55 -8.79 27.64 -7.97
N SER A 56 -7.65 26.98 -7.70
CA SER A 56 -6.39 27.68 -7.40
C SER A 56 -5.20 27.35 -8.30
N ALA A 57 -5.19 26.21 -8.98
CA ALA A 57 -4.09 25.82 -9.87
C ALA A 57 -4.65 25.14 -11.11
N GLU A 58 -4.20 25.55 -12.29
CA GLU A 58 -4.65 25.07 -13.59
C GLU A 58 -3.44 24.83 -14.51
N PHE A 59 -3.44 23.68 -15.17
CA PHE A 59 -2.65 23.40 -16.36
C PHE A 59 -3.57 23.56 -17.56
N SER A 60 -3.08 24.21 -18.62
CA SER A 60 -3.76 24.23 -19.91
C SER A 60 -2.79 23.98 -21.05
N HIS A 61 -3.26 23.31 -22.10
CA HIS A 61 -2.56 23.18 -23.37
C HIS A 61 -3.55 23.26 -24.54
N ASP A 62 -3.20 24.09 -25.53
CA ASP A 62 -3.89 24.25 -26.80
C ASP A 62 -3.24 23.33 -27.86
N TYR A 63 -4.01 22.37 -28.35
CA TYR A 63 -3.65 21.41 -29.40
C TYR A 63 -4.15 21.83 -30.78
N SER A 64 -4.99 22.87 -30.88
CA SER A 64 -5.61 23.35 -32.13
C SER A 64 -4.61 24.04 -33.07
N ASN A 65 -3.47 24.44 -32.52
CA ASN A 65 -2.46 25.26 -33.18
C ASN A 65 -3.09 26.51 -33.80
N GLU A 66 -3.68 27.37 -32.95
CA GLU A 66 -4.37 28.60 -33.36
C GLU A 66 -5.52 28.34 -34.36
N CYS A 67 -6.31 27.30 -34.14
CA CYS A 67 -7.41 26.91 -35.04
C CYS A 67 -6.97 26.63 -36.48
N SER A 68 -5.77 26.10 -36.68
CA SER A 68 -5.23 25.81 -38.02
C SER A 68 -5.95 24.69 -38.77
N GLY A 69 -6.83 23.93 -38.08
CA GLY A 69 -7.45 22.72 -38.60
C GLY A 69 -6.54 21.48 -38.54
N VAL A 70 -5.37 21.60 -37.91
CA VAL A 70 -4.43 20.50 -37.67
C VAL A 70 -4.23 20.32 -36.17
N ILE A 71 -4.64 19.16 -35.67
CA ILE A 71 -4.38 18.75 -34.29
C ILE A 71 -2.89 18.44 -34.15
N THR A 72 -2.23 19.06 -33.17
CA THR A 72 -0.80 18.87 -32.92
C THR A 72 -0.60 18.03 -31.66
N PRO A 73 -0.34 16.71 -31.75
CA PRO A 73 -0.08 15.87 -30.58
C PRO A 73 1.07 16.45 -29.73
N ALA A 74 0.90 16.49 -28.43
CA ALA A 74 1.87 17.07 -27.50
C ALA A 74 1.93 16.31 -26.16
N GLY A 75 3.02 16.49 -25.44
CA GLY A 75 3.27 15.81 -24.17
C GLY A 75 4.23 14.61 -24.30
N PRO A 76 4.35 13.77 -23.26
CA PRO A 76 3.59 13.81 -22.01
C PRO A 76 3.84 15.10 -21.21
N HIS A 77 2.79 15.62 -20.57
CA HIS A 77 2.88 16.88 -19.83
C HIS A 77 3.12 16.61 -18.35
N ASN A 78 4.21 17.14 -17.80
CA ASN A 78 4.45 17.09 -16.36
C ASN A 78 3.60 18.16 -15.65
N ILE A 79 2.61 17.70 -14.87
CA ILE A 79 1.69 18.56 -14.12
C ILE A 79 1.83 18.36 -12.59
N THR A 80 2.98 17.83 -12.15
CA THR A 80 3.27 17.54 -10.73
C THR A 80 3.03 18.73 -9.82
N SER A 81 3.32 19.95 -10.30
CA SER A 81 3.15 21.20 -9.54
C SER A 81 1.69 21.51 -9.16
N LEU A 82 0.70 20.91 -9.83
CA LEU A 82 -0.70 21.05 -9.47
C LEU A 82 -1.06 20.32 -8.17
N PHE A 83 -0.27 19.32 -7.78
CA PHE A 83 -0.62 18.38 -6.73
C PHE A 83 0.15 18.68 -5.43
N THR A 84 -0.54 18.55 -4.29
CA THR A 84 0.09 18.56 -2.97
C THR A 84 -0.20 17.26 -2.25
N PRO A 85 0.71 16.75 -1.40
CA PRO A 85 0.43 15.55 -0.61
C PRO A 85 -0.92 15.61 0.11
N GLY A 86 -1.71 14.53 0.00
CA GLY A 86 -3.07 14.41 0.52
C GLY A 86 -4.13 14.26 -0.59
N VAL A 87 -5.37 14.58 -0.23
CA VAL A 87 -6.53 14.43 -1.10
C VAL A 87 -6.64 15.64 -2.03
N ASN A 88 -6.59 15.41 -3.33
CA ASN A 88 -6.73 16.41 -4.38
C ASN A 88 -8.05 16.15 -5.13
N GLN A 89 -8.92 17.16 -5.23
CA GLN A 89 -10.03 17.15 -6.18
C GLN A 89 -9.53 17.71 -7.50
N VAL A 90 -9.42 16.84 -8.50
CA VAL A 90 -8.90 17.17 -9.82
C VAL A 90 -10.05 17.22 -10.79
N ARG A 91 -10.19 18.34 -11.51
CA ARG A 91 -11.16 18.52 -12.57
C ARG A 91 -10.45 18.55 -13.91
N VAL A 92 -10.93 17.76 -14.86
CA VAL A 92 -10.41 17.69 -16.22
C VAL A 92 -11.49 18.19 -17.16
N ARG A 93 -11.15 19.15 -18.02
CA ARG A 93 -12.03 19.68 -19.05
C ARG A 93 -11.36 19.58 -20.41
N LEU A 94 -12.14 19.13 -21.39
CA LEU A 94 -11.78 19.26 -22.81
C LEU A 94 -12.70 20.30 -23.43
N MET A 95 -12.11 21.27 -24.10
CA MET A 95 -12.82 22.43 -24.64
C MET A 95 -12.63 22.52 -26.13
N GLU A 96 -13.70 22.90 -26.82
CA GLU A 96 -13.73 23.33 -28.20
C GLU A 96 -13.43 24.83 -28.25
N LEU A 97 -12.29 25.25 -28.79
CA LEU A 97 -11.91 26.64 -29.04
C LEU A 97 -12.31 27.11 -30.44
N CYS A 98 -12.29 26.23 -31.43
CA CYS A 98 -12.31 26.60 -32.83
C CYS A 98 -13.66 26.29 -33.52
N GLY A 99 -14.45 25.39 -32.93
CA GLY A 99 -15.71 24.89 -33.47
C GLY A 99 -15.45 23.78 -34.49
N GLY A 100 -16.30 22.75 -34.49
CA GLY A 100 -16.13 21.63 -35.41
C GLY A 100 -16.50 20.29 -34.78
N GLY A 101 -15.69 19.27 -35.07
CA GLY A 101 -15.77 17.99 -34.37
C GLY A 101 -15.01 18.06 -33.05
N SER A 102 -15.36 17.19 -32.10
CA SER A 102 -14.64 17.07 -30.84
C SER A 102 -14.18 15.63 -30.63
N SER A 103 -12.88 15.45 -30.48
CA SER A 103 -12.22 14.18 -30.28
C SER A 103 -10.97 14.32 -29.41
N ASN A 104 -10.50 13.19 -28.89
CA ASN A 104 -9.25 13.12 -28.16
C ASN A 104 -8.68 11.70 -28.27
N SER A 105 -7.36 11.58 -28.14
CA SER A 105 -6.71 10.29 -27.83
C SER A 105 -7.13 9.82 -26.44
N ASP A 106 -6.78 8.58 -26.08
CA ASP A 106 -6.75 8.18 -24.67
C ASP A 106 -6.07 9.27 -23.84
N LEU A 107 -6.70 9.66 -22.73
CA LEU A 107 -6.20 10.66 -21.80
C LEU A 107 -6.03 10.02 -20.43
N ARG A 108 -4.79 9.91 -19.97
CA ARG A 108 -4.44 9.26 -18.71
C ARG A 108 -3.67 10.24 -17.85
N LEU A 109 -4.12 10.37 -16.60
CA LEU A 109 -3.32 10.96 -15.56
C LEU A 109 -2.45 9.86 -14.94
N VAL A 110 -1.21 9.78 -15.39
CA VAL A 110 -0.23 8.81 -14.89
C VAL A 110 0.49 9.45 -13.71
N TYR A 111 0.12 9.04 -12.51
CA TYR A 111 0.88 9.34 -11.32
C TYR A 111 1.39 8.03 -10.76
N ASN A 112 2.71 7.87 -10.81
CA ASN A 112 3.33 6.91 -9.92
C ASN A 112 3.19 7.51 -8.52
N GLN A 113 2.27 6.96 -7.71
CA GLN A 113 2.38 7.07 -6.26
C GLN A 113 3.72 6.44 -5.89
N ARG A 114 4.82 7.18 -6.09
CA ARG A 114 6.14 6.70 -5.76
C ARG A 114 6.10 6.49 -4.27
N CYS A 115 6.21 5.24 -3.90
CA CYS A 115 6.18 4.85 -2.52
C CYS A 115 7.05 5.75 -1.67
N ALA A 116 6.41 6.46 -0.73
CA ALA A 116 7.10 7.34 0.21
C ALA A 116 8.20 6.58 0.99
N PHE A 117 8.13 5.25 1.01
CA PHE A 117 9.16 4.37 1.53
C PHE A 117 9.22 3.04 0.75
N ARG A 118 10.41 2.70 0.26
CA ARG A 118 10.82 1.33 -0.13
C ARG A 118 12.11 1.02 0.61
N LYS A 119 11.99 0.45 1.80
CA LYS A 119 13.14 0.15 2.67
C LYS A 119 13.29 -1.37 2.78
N ARG A 120 14.16 -1.94 1.94
CA ARG A 120 14.42 -3.39 1.85
C ARG A 120 15.20 -3.96 3.04
N THR A 121 15.92 -3.11 3.77
CA THR A 121 16.83 -3.53 4.86
C THR A 121 16.58 -2.79 6.17
N GLY A 122 17.06 -3.35 7.28
CA GLY A 122 16.93 -2.75 8.59
C GLY A 122 17.54 -3.62 9.70
N PRO A 123 17.15 -3.41 10.97
CA PRO A 123 17.71 -4.14 12.10
C PRO A 123 17.62 -5.66 11.90
N GLY A 124 18.77 -6.34 11.97
CA GLY A 124 18.85 -7.80 11.84
C GLY A 124 18.70 -8.34 10.41
N HIS A 125 18.62 -7.49 9.38
CA HIS A 125 18.58 -7.95 7.98
C HIS A 125 19.87 -8.68 7.58
N ALA A 126 21.03 -8.15 7.98
CA ALA A 126 22.34 -8.71 7.62
C ALA A 126 22.50 -10.16 8.09
N ASP A 127 21.93 -10.52 9.24
CA ASP A 127 22.03 -11.85 9.85
C ASP A 127 20.89 -12.80 9.44
N LEU A 128 20.03 -12.40 8.49
CA LEU A 128 19.05 -13.33 7.89
C LEU A 128 19.77 -14.42 7.11
N LYS A 129 19.17 -15.62 7.09
CA LYS A 129 19.69 -16.73 6.27
C LYS A 129 19.56 -16.40 4.78
N PRO A 130 20.46 -16.91 3.92
CA PRO A 130 20.40 -16.67 2.48
C PRO A 130 19.04 -16.99 1.85
N ALA A 131 18.43 -18.11 2.23
CA ALA A 131 17.10 -18.49 1.74
C ALA A 131 16.01 -17.45 2.07
N MET A 132 16.06 -16.86 3.26
CA MET A 132 15.12 -15.80 3.65
C MET A 132 15.39 -14.51 2.88
N LYS A 133 16.66 -14.15 2.63
CA LYS A 133 17.01 -12.97 1.82
C LYS A 133 16.51 -13.13 0.38
N GLY A 134 16.74 -14.28 -0.24
CA GLY A 134 16.24 -14.56 -1.59
C GLY A 134 14.72 -14.48 -1.68
N ALA A 135 13.99 -15.05 -0.71
CA ALA A 135 12.54 -14.96 -0.66
C ALA A 135 12.04 -13.52 -0.41
N LEU A 136 12.76 -12.73 0.40
CA LEU A 136 12.44 -11.30 0.55
C LEU A 136 12.69 -10.50 -0.73
N ASP A 137 13.77 -10.80 -1.46
CA ASP A 137 14.04 -10.15 -2.74
C ASP A 137 12.92 -10.46 -3.75
N SER A 138 12.46 -11.71 -3.84
CA SER A 138 11.28 -12.09 -4.63
C SER A 138 10.03 -11.34 -4.18
N LEU A 139 9.76 -11.27 -2.86
CA LEU A 139 8.62 -10.51 -2.34
C LEU A 139 8.70 -9.02 -2.70
N TYR A 140 9.88 -8.40 -2.66
CA TYR A 140 10.02 -7.01 -3.06
C TYR A 140 9.74 -6.81 -4.54
N HIS A 141 10.15 -7.74 -5.41
CA HIS A 141 9.78 -7.72 -6.82
C HIS A 141 8.26 -7.81 -7.00
N GLU A 142 7.59 -8.77 -6.35
CA GLU A 142 6.12 -8.89 -6.41
C GLU A 142 5.42 -7.59 -5.96
N LEU A 143 5.85 -7.03 -4.82
CA LEU A 143 5.28 -5.81 -4.28
C LEU A 143 5.50 -4.60 -5.20
N GLU A 144 6.64 -4.50 -5.87
CA GLU A 144 6.97 -3.35 -6.73
C GLU A 144 6.37 -3.47 -8.11
N ASP A 145 6.58 -4.62 -8.76
CA ASP A 145 6.36 -4.81 -10.19
C ASP A 145 4.89 -5.13 -10.48
N HIS A 146 4.20 -5.81 -9.55
CA HIS A 146 2.80 -6.24 -9.74
C HIS A 146 1.79 -5.46 -8.91
N HIS A 147 2.23 -4.83 -7.82
CA HIS A 147 1.30 -4.19 -6.88
C HIS A 147 1.55 -2.71 -6.63
N ASN A 148 2.66 -2.15 -7.13
CA ASN A 148 3.11 -0.78 -6.85
C ASN A 148 3.03 -0.43 -5.34
N ALA A 149 3.37 -1.40 -4.50
CA ALA A 149 3.22 -1.31 -3.05
C ALA A 149 4.46 -0.72 -2.38
N CYS A 150 4.23 -0.09 -1.23
CA CYS A 150 5.23 0.57 -0.42
C CYS A 150 5.53 -0.29 0.77
N TYR A 151 6.80 -0.46 1.09
CA TYR A 151 7.19 -1.40 2.14
C TYR A 151 8.36 -0.91 2.97
N LYS A 152 8.34 -1.29 4.25
CA LYS A 152 9.38 -0.98 5.22
C LYS A 152 9.75 -2.21 6.03
N PHE A 153 10.97 -2.69 5.80
CA PHE A 153 11.60 -3.67 6.65
C PHE A 153 11.76 -3.12 8.07
N SER A 154 11.18 -3.82 9.03
CA SER A 154 11.11 -3.41 10.43
C SER A 154 12.05 -4.22 11.32
N SER A 155 12.10 -5.55 11.14
CA SER A 155 12.95 -6.43 11.94
C SER A 155 13.27 -7.73 11.19
N GLY A 156 14.53 -8.16 11.23
CA GLY A 156 14.99 -9.45 10.72
C GLY A 156 15.40 -10.38 11.86
N TYR A 157 16.62 -10.93 11.76
CA TYR A 157 17.19 -11.77 12.79
C TYR A 157 17.23 -11.08 14.16
N ARG A 158 17.01 -11.89 15.20
CA ARG A 158 17.16 -11.47 16.59
C ARG A 158 17.74 -12.61 17.41
N SER A 159 18.81 -12.37 18.17
CA SER A 159 19.39 -13.41 19.02
C SER A 159 18.39 -13.96 20.05
N GLN A 160 18.58 -15.21 20.48
CA GLN A 160 17.74 -15.84 21.51
C GLN A 160 17.74 -15.04 22.82
N ALA A 161 18.88 -14.44 23.20
CA ALA A 161 18.96 -13.57 24.38
C ALA A 161 18.04 -12.34 24.26
N LYS A 162 18.02 -11.68 23.08
CA LYS A 162 17.09 -10.56 22.82
C LYS A 162 15.64 -11.03 22.84
N GLN A 163 15.34 -12.21 22.29
CA GLN A 163 13.99 -12.78 22.31
C GLN A 163 13.52 -13.10 23.74
N THR A 164 14.38 -13.70 24.56
CA THR A 164 14.10 -13.97 25.98
C THR A 164 13.85 -12.68 26.76
N LYS A 165 14.64 -11.62 26.53
CA LYS A 165 14.40 -10.30 27.13
C LYS A 165 13.06 -9.70 26.72
N LEU A 166 12.71 -9.81 25.43
CA LEU A 166 11.41 -9.33 24.92
C LEU A 166 10.24 -10.09 25.55
N PHE A 167 10.32 -11.42 25.56
CA PHE A 167 9.34 -12.31 26.20
C PHE A 167 9.16 -11.96 27.67
N LYS A 168 10.26 -11.83 28.42
CA LYS A 168 10.23 -11.50 29.85
C LYS A 168 9.59 -10.13 30.07
N ARG A 169 10.02 -9.10 29.34
CA ARG A 169 9.48 -7.73 29.47
C ARG A 169 7.97 -7.68 29.20
N TRP A 170 7.48 -8.47 28.23
CA TRP A 170 6.05 -8.58 27.99
C TRP A 170 5.32 -9.19 29.19
N HIS A 171 5.82 -10.33 29.72
CA HIS A 171 5.24 -10.99 30.88
C HIS A 171 5.31 -10.17 32.16
N ASP A 172 6.39 -9.41 32.37
CA ASP A 172 6.54 -8.50 33.52
C ASP A 172 5.40 -7.46 33.55
N ILE A 173 4.88 -7.06 32.39
CA ILE A 173 3.74 -6.13 32.27
C ILE A 173 2.41 -6.89 32.33
N ALA A 174 2.31 -7.99 31.59
CA ALA A 174 1.08 -8.68 31.27
C ALA A 174 0.56 -9.61 32.39
N ASP A 175 1.46 -10.25 33.13
CA ASP A 175 1.11 -11.17 34.20
C ASP A 175 0.54 -10.41 35.40
N LYS A 176 -0.39 -11.06 36.12
CA LYS A 176 -1.05 -10.48 37.30
C LYS A 176 -0.54 -11.16 38.56
N PRO A 177 0.41 -10.55 39.32
CA PRO A 177 0.84 -11.08 40.60
C PRO A 177 -0.31 -11.13 41.61
N LYS A 178 -0.08 -11.79 42.75
CA LYS A 178 -1.08 -11.89 43.82
C LYS A 178 -1.53 -10.49 44.26
N GLY A 179 -2.84 -10.27 44.28
CA GLY A 179 -3.44 -8.99 44.66
C GLY A 179 -3.49 -7.94 43.53
N ASP A 180 -3.00 -8.23 42.34
CA ASP A 180 -3.08 -7.30 41.21
C ASP A 180 -4.53 -7.08 40.74
N THR A 181 -5.01 -5.84 40.90
CA THR A 181 -6.35 -5.38 40.53
C THR A 181 -6.41 -4.71 39.16
N ARG A 182 -5.31 -4.65 38.40
CA ARG A 182 -5.30 -4.04 37.07
C ARG A 182 -6.29 -4.75 36.14
N THR A 183 -7.13 -3.95 35.49
CA THR A 183 -8.03 -4.42 34.42
C THR A 183 -7.23 -4.74 33.16
N ASP A 184 -7.81 -5.56 32.28
CA ASP A 184 -7.16 -5.92 31.00
C ASP A 184 -6.95 -4.68 30.12
N ALA A 185 -7.85 -3.70 30.17
CA ALA A 185 -7.68 -2.42 29.50
C ALA A 185 -6.46 -1.64 30.00
N LYS A 186 -6.19 -1.63 31.31
CA LYS A 186 -5.00 -0.99 31.89
C LYS A 186 -3.72 -1.71 31.43
N ILE A 187 -3.72 -3.04 31.43
CA ILE A 187 -2.59 -3.84 30.94
C ILE A 187 -2.34 -3.61 29.44
N ARG A 188 -3.39 -3.56 28.61
CA ARG A 188 -3.27 -3.23 27.18
C ARG A 188 -2.64 -1.85 26.95
N ARG A 189 -3.05 -0.83 27.72
CA ARG A 189 -2.42 0.51 27.65
C ARG A 189 -0.94 0.46 28.02
N GLN A 190 -0.58 -0.27 29.08
CA GLN A 190 0.82 -0.44 29.49
C GLN A 190 1.66 -1.16 28.43
N LEU A 191 1.12 -2.24 27.83
CA LEU A 191 1.78 -2.95 26.74
C LEU A 191 1.97 -2.08 25.50
N LYS A 192 0.94 -1.31 25.11
CA LYS A 192 1.02 -0.36 24.00
C LYS A 192 2.06 0.73 24.26
N ALA A 193 2.08 1.30 25.47
CA ALA A 193 3.10 2.28 25.88
C ALA A 193 4.51 1.69 25.88
N ALA A 194 4.65 0.39 26.14
CA ALA A 194 5.91 -0.33 26.05
C ALA A 194 6.29 -0.75 24.61
N GLY A 195 5.46 -0.44 23.60
CA GLY A 195 5.71 -0.75 22.19
C GLY A 195 5.32 -2.17 21.78
N PHE A 196 4.48 -2.86 22.54
CA PHE A 196 3.96 -4.18 22.15
C PHE A 196 2.64 -4.06 21.40
N ALA A 197 2.55 -4.72 20.25
CA ALA A 197 1.30 -4.90 19.49
C ALA A 197 0.45 -6.07 20.03
N GLN A 198 1.07 -7.02 20.72
CA GLN A 198 0.41 -8.23 21.22
C GLN A 198 -0.19 -8.02 22.61
N PHE A 199 -1.45 -8.42 22.79
CA PHE A 199 -2.18 -8.31 24.05
C PHE A 199 -2.55 -9.69 24.64
N PRO A 200 -2.76 -9.81 25.96
CA PRO A 200 -3.19 -11.06 26.58
C PRO A 200 -4.50 -11.57 25.97
N LYS A 201 -4.54 -12.84 25.60
CA LYS A 201 -5.75 -13.56 25.15
C LYS A 201 -6.49 -14.23 26.30
N GLY A 202 -6.24 -13.78 27.53
CA GLY A 202 -6.70 -14.38 28.77
C GLY A 202 -5.54 -14.80 29.67
N TYR A 203 -5.86 -15.56 30.72
CA TYR A 203 -4.92 -15.91 31.78
C TYR A 203 -5.01 -17.40 32.12
N LYS A 204 -3.89 -17.99 32.52
CA LYS A 204 -3.88 -19.31 33.16
C LYS A 204 -4.53 -19.23 34.56
N PRO A 205 -4.98 -20.37 35.11
CA PRO A 205 -5.35 -20.46 36.52
C PRO A 205 -4.23 -19.93 37.42
N LYS A 206 -4.60 -19.42 38.61
CA LYS A 206 -3.63 -18.96 39.61
C LYS A 206 -2.73 -20.13 40.00
N ASN A 207 -1.41 -19.91 40.04
CA ASN A 207 -0.48 -20.89 40.62
C ASN A 207 -0.46 -20.80 42.16
N ALA A 208 0.34 -21.64 42.82
CA ALA A 208 0.47 -21.64 44.28
C ALA A 208 0.90 -20.29 44.88
N ALA A 209 1.65 -19.47 44.11
CA ALA A 209 2.04 -18.11 44.51
C ALA A 209 0.94 -17.05 44.26
N GLY A 210 -0.23 -17.45 43.72
CA GLY A 210 -1.33 -16.56 43.37
C GLY A 210 -1.13 -15.78 42.06
N LEU A 211 -0.05 -16.06 41.31
CA LEU A 211 0.25 -15.43 40.01
C LEU A 211 -0.67 -15.98 38.93
N ARG A 212 -1.27 -15.09 38.13
CA ARG A 212 -1.96 -15.44 36.88
C ARG A 212 -1.06 -15.08 35.70
N VAL A 213 -0.56 -16.12 35.02
CA VAL A 213 0.27 -15.97 33.83
C VAL A 213 -0.60 -15.65 32.62
N ALA A 214 -0.31 -14.58 31.91
CA ALA A 214 -1.01 -14.18 30.69
C ALA A 214 -0.79 -15.22 29.57
N LYS A 215 -1.83 -15.44 28.76
CA LYS A 215 -1.76 -16.26 27.54
C LYS A 215 -1.48 -15.36 26.33
N GLY A 216 -0.61 -15.81 25.42
CA GLY A 216 -0.21 -15.05 24.23
C GLY A 216 1.16 -14.38 24.41
N GLY A 217 1.34 -13.24 23.75
CA GLY A 217 2.61 -12.48 23.77
C GLY A 217 3.68 -13.04 22.82
N PRO A 218 4.90 -12.48 22.87
CA PRO A 218 5.98 -12.91 22.00
C PRO A 218 6.31 -14.39 22.23
N ALA A 219 6.73 -15.11 21.20
CA ALA A 219 7.14 -16.50 21.38
C ALA A 219 8.44 -16.59 22.21
N ARG A 220 8.57 -17.61 23.07
CA ARG A 220 9.84 -17.89 23.77
C ARG A 220 10.96 -18.22 22.79
N VAL A 221 10.62 -19.02 21.78
CA VAL A 221 11.49 -19.38 20.65
C VAL A 221 10.80 -18.84 19.40
N SER A 222 11.46 -17.95 18.69
CA SER A 222 10.88 -17.22 17.55
C SER A 222 11.64 -17.57 16.27
N ARG A 223 10.97 -17.56 15.13
CA ARG A 223 11.61 -17.79 13.83
C ARG A 223 12.64 -16.70 13.48
N HIS A 224 12.51 -15.50 14.06
CA HIS A 224 13.55 -14.47 14.00
C HIS A 224 14.88 -14.94 14.61
N THR A 225 14.88 -15.83 15.62
CA THR A 225 16.13 -16.36 16.21
C THR A 225 16.84 -17.36 15.32
N SER A 226 16.15 -17.86 14.28
CA SER A 226 16.72 -18.72 13.25
C SER A 226 17.07 -17.98 11.95
N GLY A 227 16.80 -16.67 11.87
CA GLY A 227 17.01 -15.87 10.66
C GLY A 227 16.10 -16.26 9.49
N LEU A 228 14.94 -16.86 9.78
CA LEU A 228 13.96 -17.38 8.81
C LEU A 228 12.60 -16.67 8.92
N ALA A 229 12.58 -15.48 9.51
CA ALA A 229 11.41 -14.62 9.57
C ALA A 229 11.82 -13.15 9.54
N ALA A 230 10.90 -12.32 9.06
CA ALA A 230 11.05 -10.88 8.96
C ALA A 230 9.72 -10.19 9.24
N ASP A 231 9.81 -8.97 9.76
CA ASP A 231 8.66 -8.08 9.95
C ASP A 231 8.75 -6.93 8.94
N LEU A 232 7.72 -6.76 8.12
CA LEU A 232 7.60 -5.70 7.13
C LEU A 232 6.24 -5.00 7.24
N THR A 233 6.23 -3.68 7.13
CA THR A 233 4.98 -2.95 6.90
C THR A 233 4.79 -2.80 5.40
N VAL A 234 3.63 -3.17 4.87
CA VAL A 234 3.25 -2.99 3.46
C VAL A 234 2.02 -2.10 3.36
N LEU A 235 2.01 -1.20 2.37
CA LEU A 235 0.92 -0.30 2.03
C LEU A 235 0.71 -0.34 0.51
N PHE A 236 -0.50 -0.66 0.06
CA PHE A 236 -0.84 -0.64 -1.37
C PHE A 236 -1.42 0.73 -1.75
N PRO A 237 -1.45 1.09 -3.05
CA PRO A 237 -2.00 2.37 -3.51
C PRO A 237 -3.45 2.60 -3.10
N ASP A 238 -4.24 1.53 -3.02
CA ASP A 238 -5.66 1.55 -2.72
C ASP A 238 -5.96 1.54 -1.21
N GLN A 239 -5.05 1.02 -0.36
CA GLN A 239 -5.05 1.06 1.12
C GLN A 239 -4.19 -0.08 1.70
N LYS A 240 -4.32 -0.36 3.01
CA LYS A 240 -3.82 -1.61 3.61
C LYS A 240 -4.68 -2.78 3.12
N ASN A 241 -4.09 -3.67 2.32
CA ASN A 241 -4.76 -4.86 1.81
C ASN A 241 -3.99 -6.12 2.25
N LEU A 242 -4.47 -6.78 3.30
CA LEU A 242 -3.79 -7.98 3.83
C LEU A 242 -3.82 -9.16 2.86
N GLY A 243 -4.91 -9.31 2.09
CA GLY A 243 -5.05 -10.39 1.12
C GLY A 243 -4.01 -10.30 0.00
N LYS A 244 -3.87 -9.11 -0.61
CA LYS A 244 -2.82 -8.85 -1.61
C LYS A 244 -1.42 -9.10 -1.04
N TYR A 245 -1.18 -8.74 0.23
CA TYR A 245 0.13 -9.01 0.84
C TYR A 245 0.37 -10.52 1.07
N GLN A 246 -0.65 -11.26 1.48
CA GLN A 246 -0.55 -12.72 1.64
C GLN A 246 -0.30 -13.43 0.31
N GLU A 247 -0.94 -12.98 -0.77
CA GLU A 247 -0.74 -13.47 -2.14
C GLU A 247 0.71 -13.24 -2.59
N ALA A 248 1.18 -11.99 -2.56
CA ALA A 248 2.56 -11.65 -2.92
C ALA A 248 3.60 -12.41 -2.06
N ALA A 249 3.32 -12.64 -0.78
CA ALA A 249 4.18 -13.44 0.09
C ALA A 249 4.18 -14.93 -0.30
N ALA A 250 3.03 -15.49 -0.63
CA ALA A 250 2.91 -16.88 -1.07
C ALA A 250 3.67 -17.10 -2.40
N ASP A 251 3.54 -16.17 -3.35
CA ASP A 251 4.24 -16.22 -4.64
C ASP A 251 5.76 -16.11 -4.47
N ALA A 252 6.21 -15.34 -3.47
CA ALA A 252 7.61 -15.27 -3.06
C ALA A 252 8.11 -16.49 -2.25
N GLY A 253 7.28 -17.53 -2.08
CA GLY A 253 7.63 -18.74 -1.31
C GLY A 253 7.68 -18.52 0.21
N LEU A 254 7.05 -17.45 0.70
CA LEU A 254 6.92 -17.13 2.11
C LEU A 254 5.54 -17.53 2.65
N CYS A 255 5.49 -17.66 3.97
CA CYS A 255 4.26 -17.83 4.73
C CYS A 255 3.84 -16.51 5.37
N GLY A 256 2.52 -16.30 5.44
CA GLY A 256 1.92 -15.15 6.11
C GLY A 256 1.85 -13.90 5.21
N PRO A 257 1.61 -12.72 5.79
CA PRO A 257 1.38 -12.51 7.22
C PRO A 257 -0.01 -12.95 7.71
N PRO A 258 -0.16 -13.40 8.97
CA PRO A 258 -1.48 -13.64 9.56
C PRO A 258 -2.20 -12.36 9.92
N ALA A 259 -3.53 -12.41 9.98
CA ALA A 259 -4.36 -11.31 10.49
C ALA A 259 -3.99 -10.86 11.91
N SER A 260 -3.50 -11.78 12.76
CA SER A 260 -3.06 -11.45 14.12
C SER A 260 -1.70 -10.75 14.20
N ASP A 261 -0.90 -10.80 13.14
CA ASP A 261 0.42 -10.19 13.04
C ASP A 261 0.71 -9.79 11.58
N PRO A 262 0.05 -8.73 11.07
CA PRO A 262 -0.03 -8.42 9.63
C PRO A 262 1.29 -7.93 9.02
N VAL A 263 2.36 -7.92 9.81
CA VAL A 263 3.71 -7.54 9.37
C VAL A 263 4.66 -8.73 9.26
N HIS A 264 4.29 -9.89 9.81
CA HIS A 264 5.22 -10.99 10.00
C HIS A 264 5.17 -11.99 8.84
N VAL A 265 6.29 -12.17 8.13
CA VAL A 265 6.48 -13.22 7.13
C VAL A 265 7.61 -14.15 7.53
N GLU A 266 7.52 -15.41 7.11
CA GLU A 266 8.51 -16.43 7.46
C GLU A 266 8.69 -17.46 6.35
N MET A 267 9.84 -18.13 6.33
CA MET A 267 10.01 -19.30 5.47
C MET A 267 9.10 -20.45 5.93
N PRO A 268 8.56 -21.26 5.01
CA PRO A 268 7.92 -22.52 5.38
C PRO A 268 8.89 -23.45 6.12
N TYR A 269 8.35 -24.40 6.89
CA TYR A 269 9.15 -25.37 7.65
C TYR A 269 8.58 -26.78 7.57
N SER A 270 9.47 -27.78 7.67
CA SER A 270 9.09 -29.19 7.79
C SER A 270 9.32 -29.68 9.23
N LYS A 271 8.38 -30.44 9.76
CA LYS A 271 8.61 -31.24 10.98
C LYS A 271 9.10 -32.62 10.57
N LYS A 272 10.36 -32.95 10.89
CA LYS A 272 10.95 -34.30 10.75
C LYS A 272 10.79 -34.91 9.35
N GLY A 273 11.03 -34.15 8.29
CA GLY A 273 10.90 -34.65 6.90
C GLY A 273 9.46 -34.74 6.39
N GLY A 274 8.47 -34.28 7.16
CA GLY A 274 7.10 -34.12 6.68
C GLY A 274 6.96 -32.99 5.65
N PRO A 275 5.74 -32.78 5.11
CA PRO A 275 5.47 -31.71 4.16
C PRO A 275 5.80 -30.33 4.76
N LEU A 276 6.14 -29.38 3.89
CA LEU A 276 6.30 -27.98 4.27
C LEU A 276 4.98 -27.43 4.82
N ARG A 277 5.10 -26.63 5.89
CA ARG A 277 3.98 -25.99 6.56
C ARG A 277 4.32 -24.55 6.90
N CYS A 278 3.30 -23.70 6.93
CA CYS A 278 3.36 -22.37 7.50
C CYS A 278 2.99 -22.44 8.99
N HIS A 279 3.65 -21.65 9.84
CA HIS A 279 3.25 -21.55 11.26
C HIS A 279 1.91 -20.84 11.36
N PHE A 280 1.70 -19.89 10.45
CA PHE A 280 0.48 -19.13 10.29
C PHE A 280 -0.07 -19.40 8.90
N PRO A 281 -1.15 -20.20 8.76
CA PRO A 281 -1.81 -20.32 7.47
C PRO A 281 -2.37 -18.95 7.05
N PRO A 282 -2.53 -18.69 5.74
CA PRO A 282 -3.28 -17.53 5.28
C PRO A 282 -4.64 -17.54 5.98
N GLY A 283 -4.90 -16.48 6.75
CA GLY A 283 -6.20 -16.27 7.38
C GLY A 283 -6.99 -15.27 6.55
N PRO A 284 -8.33 -15.34 6.54
CA PRO A 284 -9.13 -14.35 5.83
C PRO A 284 -8.71 -12.94 6.28
N ALA A 285 -8.54 -12.03 5.32
CA ALA A 285 -8.29 -10.64 5.62
C ALA A 285 -9.38 -10.14 6.59
N PRO A 286 -9.02 -9.42 7.67
CA PRO A 286 -10.03 -8.84 8.55
C PRO A 286 -10.94 -7.94 7.71
N ASP A 287 -12.24 -8.19 7.80
CA ASP A 287 -13.29 -7.47 7.09
C ASP A 287 -13.12 -5.96 7.33
N VAL A 288 -12.70 -5.24 6.29
CA VAL A 288 -12.32 -3.81 6.37
C VAL A 288 -13.53 -2.91 6.60
N ASP A 289 -14.75 -3.44 6.40
CA ASP A 289 -16.02 -2.72 6.50
C ASP A 289 -16.62 -2.69 7.93
N ARG A 290 -15.89 -3.10 8.96
CA ARG A 290 -16.30 -2.91 10.37
C ARG A 290 -15.49 -1.79 11.03
N ARG A 291 -15.71 -0.55 10.61
CA ARG A 291 -15.33 0.64 11.37
C ARG A 291 -16.42 1.68 11.37
#